data_AF-A0A2M6WLP7-F1
#
_entry.id   AF-A0A2M6WLP7-F1
#
_cell.length_a   1.000
_cell.length_b   1.000
_cell.length_c   1.000
_cell.angle_alpha   90.00
_cell.angle_beta   90.00
_cell.angle_gamma   90.00
#
_symmetry.space_group_name_H-M   'P 1'
#
loop_
_entity.id
_entity.type
_entity.pdbx_description
1 polymer ?
#
loop_
_entity_poly.entity_id
_entity_poly.type
_entity_poly.pdbx_seq_one_letter_code
_entity_poly.pdbx_strand_id
1 'polypeptide(L)'
;MFSFIHPWRYSTHPARVKSKCRKIVFIGSKAAFLLFKDEKVRKFLKFSEVDATEQDRFFNEMVVTNLVMFLLILDEQIRDFLSYH
;
A
#
# COMPACT_ATOMS: atom_id res chain seq x y z
N MET A 1 -9.58 1.20 13.55
CA MET A 1 -9.41 2.59 14.02
C MET A 1 -8.31 3.25 13.18
N PHE A 2 -8.65 3.70 11.98
CA PHE A 2 -7.71 4.31 11.03
C PHE A 2 -7.64 5.82 11.28
N SER A 3 -7.04 6.27 12.38
CA SER A 3 -6.96 7.70 12.74
C SER A 3 -5.83 8.47 12.02
N PHE A 4 -5.28 7.94 10.93
CA PHE A 4 -4.13 8.53 10.23
C PHE A 4 -4.48 9.30 8.94
N ILE A 5 -5.77 9.43 8.62
CA ILE A 5 -6.22 10.11 7.41
C ILE A 5 -6.40 11.60 7.75
N HIS A 6 -5.30 12.33 7.88
CA HIS A 6 -5.36 13.78 7.69
C HIS A 6 -5.85 14.07 6.27
N PRO A 7 -6.73 15.07 6.04
CA PRO A 7 -7.16 15.40 4.68
C PRO A 7 -5.94 15.76 3.84
N TRP A 8 -5.62 14.92 2.86
CA TRP A 8 -4.51 15.15 1.94
C TRP A 8 -4.87 16.32 1.04
N ARG A 9 -4.51 17.55 1.43
CA ARG A 9 -4.71 18.73 0.58
C ARG A 9 -4.11 18.50 -0.79
N TYR A 10 -4.93 18.59 -1.83
CA TYR A 10 -4.50 18.50 -3.22
C TYR A 10 -3.41 19.53 -3.50
N SER A 11 -2.36 19.10 -4.19
CA SER A 11 -1.28 19.99 -4.63
C SER A 11 -1.07 19.74 -6.10
N THR A 12 -1.20 20.77 -6.92
CA THR A 12 -0.91 20.73 -8.36
C THR A 12 0.59 20.82 -8.65
N HIS A 13 1.40 21.23 -7.67
CA HIS A 13 2.84 21.35 -7.85
C HIS A 13 3.50 19.95 -8.03
N PRO A 14 4.16 19.67 -9.16
CA PRO A 14 4.62 18.32 -9.52
C PRO A 14 5.59 17.71 -8.51
N ALA A 15 6.49 18.52 -7.93
CA ALA A 15 7.41 18.03 -6.89
C ALA A 15 6.69 17.56 -5.60
N ARG A 16 5.59 18.22 -5.22
CA ARG A 16 4.81 17.85 -4.03
C ARG A 16 4.02 16.58 -4.27
N VAL A 17 3.44 16.41 -5.46
CA VAL A 17 2.79 15.16 -5.89
C VAL A 17 3.79 14.01 -5.87
N LYS A 18 4.95 14.17 -6.51
CA LYS A 18 6.01 13.15 -6.53
C LYS A 18 6.47 12.75 -5.13
N SER A 19 6.66 13.72 -4.23
CA SER A 19 7.02 13.47 -2.83
C SER A 19 5.93 12.67 -2.09
N LYS A 20 4.67 13.04 -2.30
CA LYS A 20 3.49 12.37 -1.74
C LYS A 20 3.36 10.93 -2.24
N CYS A 21 3.48 10.69 -3.54
CA CYS A 21 3.46 9.34 -4.12
C CYS A 21 4.59 8.48 -3.57
N ARG A 22 5.82 9.02 -3.46
CA ARG A 22 6.95 8.32 -2.85
C ARG A 22 6.67 7.90 -1.41
N LYS A 23 6.02 8.75 -0.62
CA LYS A 23 5.63 8.41 0.76
C LYS A 23 4.62 7.28 0.80
N ILE A 24 3.59 7.31 -0.05
CA ILE A 24 2.59 6.24 -0.15
C ILE A 24 3.26 4.92 -0.54
N VAL A 25 4.11 4.95 -1.57
CA VAL A 25 4.86 3.76 -2.00
C VAL A 25 5.70 3.20 -0.86
N PHE A 26 6.46 4.06 -0.18
CA PHE A 26 7.27 3.65 0.97
C PHE A 26 6.44 3.02 2.10
N ILE A 27 5.30 3.62 2.44
CA ILE A 27 4.40 3.10 3.47
C ILE A 27 3.85 1.72 3.05
N GLY A 28 3.37 1.57 1.81
CA GLY A 28 2.83 0.31 1.31
C GLY A 28 3.88 -0.80 1.23
N SER A 29 5.09 -0.49 0.74
CA SER A 29 6.20 -1.43 0.73
C SER A 29 6.64 -1.83 2.14
N LYS A 30 6.70 -0.87 3.08
CA LYS A 30 7.05 -1.16 4.48
C LYS A 30 6.00 -2.05 5.15
N ALA A 31 4.72 -1.80 4.90
CA ALA A 31 3.63 -2.64 5.42
C ALA A 31 3.69 -4.06 4.85
N ALA A 32 3.89 -4.19 3.53
CA ALA A 32 4.06 -5.49 2.88
C ALA A 32 5.29 -6.26 3.42
N PHE A 33 6.40 -5.57 3.68
CA PHE A 33 7.59 -6.18 4.27
C PHE A 33 7.36 -6.69 5.70
N LEU A 34 6.61 -5.95 6.53
CA LEU A 34 6.24 -6.41 7.86
C LEU A 34 5.35 -7.65 7.78
N LEU A 35 4.42 -7.68 6.85
CA LEU A 35 3.53 -8.82 6.62
C LEU A 35 4.28 -10.06 6.10
N PHE A 36 5.21 -9.84 5.16
CA PHE A 36 6.07 -10.89 4.61
C PHE A 36 6.96 -11.56 5.67
N LYS A 37 7.38 -10.79 6.70
CA LYS A 37 8.17 -11.31 7.82
C LYS A 37 7.34 -11.97 8.91
N ASP A 38 6.03 -11.77 8.92
CA ASP A 38 5.15 -12.31 9.95
C ASP A 38 5.09 -13.85 9.86
N GLU A 39 5.35 -14.52 10.97
CA GLU A 39 5.45 -15.98 11.01
C GLU A 39 4.12 -16.67 10.70
N LYS A 40 2.99 -16.09 11.13
CA LYS A 40 1.66 -16.67 10.86
C LYS A 40 1.35 -16.59 9.39
N VAL A 41 1.68 -15.48 8.75
CA VAL A 41 1.52 -15.30 7.30
C VAL A 41 2.43 -16.26 6.54
N ARG A 42 3.70 -16.39 6.94
CA ARG A 42 4.64 -17.33 6.31
C ARG A 42 4.19 -18.78 6.43
N LYS A 43 3.63 -19.15 7.58
CA LYS A 43 3.04 -20.47 7.81
C LYS A 43 1.79 -20.68 6.94
N PHE A 44 0.92 -19.67 6.84
CA PHE A 44 -0.28 -19.72 6.00
C PHE A 44 0.07 -19.89 4.52
N LEU A 45 1.08 -19.16 4.05
CA LEU A 45 1.59 -19.23 2.67
C LEU A 45 2.56 -20.40 2.43
N LYS A 46 2.77 -21.27 3.43
CA LYS A 46 3.66 -22.44 3.35
C LYS A 46 5.06 -22.11 2.81
N PHE A 47 5.65 -21.02 3.30
CA PHE A 47 6.93 -20.49 2.79
C PHE A 47 8.06 -21.53 2.73
N SER A 48 8.11 -22.46 3.69
CA SER A 48 9.13 -23.51 3.73
C SER A 48 8.96 -24.59 2.65
N GLU A 49 7.78 -24.67 2.02
CA GLU A 49 7.46 -25.66 0.99
C GLU A 49 7.62 -25.10 -0.43
N VAL A 50 7.87 -23.79 -0.58
CA VAL A 50 7.99 -23.11 -1.86
C VAL A 50 9.40 -22.59 -2.10
N ASP A 51 9.79 -22.49 -3.36
CA ASP A 51 11.11 -22.00 -3.75
C ASP A 51 11.25 -20.47 -3.55
N ALA A 52 12.47 -19.98 -3.70
CA ALA A 52 12.77 -18.55 -3.53
C ALA A 52 12.01 -17.67 -4.55
N THR A 53 11.77 -18.16 -5.76
CA THR A 53 11.07 -17.41 -6.82
C THR A 53 9.62 -17.17 -6.41
N GLU A 54 8.97 -18.17 -5.84
CA GLU A 54 7.58 -18.06 -5.38
C GLU A 54 7.46 -17.21 -4.12
N GLN A 55 8.46 -17.27 -3.23
CA GLN A 55 8.54 -16.34 -2.09
C GLN A 55 8.66 -14.88 -2.56
N ASP A 56 9.49 -14.60 -3.57
CA ASP A 56 9.61 -13.27 -4.16
C ASP A 56 8.30 -12.81 -4.82
N ARG A 57 7.57 -13.73 -5.47
CA ARG A 57 6.23 -13.45 -6.00
C ARG A 57 5.25 -13.05 -4.91
N PHE A 58 5.20 -13.77 -3.79
CA PHE A 58 4.36 -13.38 -2.66
C PHE A 58 4.68 -11.98 -2.16
N PHE A 59 5.97 -11.64 -2.03
CA PHE A 59 6.37 -10.30 -1.63
C PHE A 59 5.89 -9.23 -2.61
N ASN A 60 6.15 -9.44 -3.90
CA ASN A 60 5.74 -8.51 -4.95
C ASN A 60 4.22 -8.32 -4.99
N GLU A 61 3.47 -9.41 -4.86
CA GLU A 61 2.00 -9.37 -4.84
C GLU A 61 1.47 -8.59 -3.64
N MET A 62 2.06 -8.79 -2.45
CA MET A 62 1.69 -8.02 -1.25
C MET A 62 1.99 -6.53 -1.40
N VAL A 63 3.12 -6.17 -2.02
CA VAL A 63 3.46 -4.77 -2.28
C VAL A 63 2.45 -4.15 -3.27
N VAL A 64 2.22 -4.81 -4.40
CA VAL A 64 1.32 -4.32 -5.45
C VAL A 64 -0.11 -4.19 -4.92
N THR A 65 -0.61 -5.20 -4.21
CA THR A 65 -1.92 -5.20 -3.57
C THR A 65 -2.08 -4.01 -2.63
N ASN A 66 -1.07 -3.74 -1.77
CA ASN A 66 -1.11 -2.57 -0.89
C ASN A 66 -1.18 -1.26 -1.67
N LEU A 67 -0.42 -1.11 -2.76
CA LEU A 67 -0.45 0.09 -3.59
C LEU A 67 -1.82 0.30 -4.26
N VAL A 68 -2.42 -0.78 -4.78
CA VAL A 68 -3.75 -0.73 -5.39
C VAL A 68 -4.80 -0.37 -4.34
N MET A 69 -4.74 -0.95 -3.14
CA MET A 69 -5.64 -0.58 -2.04
C MET A 69 -5.52 0.90 -1.66
N PHE A 70 -4.30 1.44 -1.58
CA PHE A 70 -4.12 2.88 -1.35
C PHE A 70 -4.70 3.73 -2.49
N LEU A 71 -4.52 3.30 -3.75
CA LEU A 71 -5.09 4.01 -4.90
C LEU A 71 -6.63 4.04 -4.81
N LEU A 72 -7.27 2.92 -4.48
CA LEU A 72 -8.73 2.83 -4.36
C LEU A 72 -9.26 3.69 -3.20
N ILE A 73 -8.59 3.66 -2.04
CA ILE A 73 -8.98 4.52 -0.90
C ILE A 73 -8.86 6.00 -1.27
N LEU A 74 -7.81 6.38 -2.00
CA LEU A 74 -7.65 7.75 -2.48
C LEU A 74 -8.73 8.11 -3.49
N ASP A 75 -9.02 7.24 -4.46
CA ASP A 75 -10.07 7.45 -5.46
C ASP A 75 -11.44 7.66 -4.81
N GLU A 76 -11.78 6.83 -3.81
CA GLU A 76 -13.03 6.96 -3.06
C GLU A 76 -13.10 8.31 -2.31
N GLN A 77 -12.02 8.70 -1.63
CA GLN A 77 -11.97 10.00 -0.95
C GLN A 77 -12.12 11.19 -1.90
N ILE A 78 -11.62 11.06 -3.13
CA ILE A 78 -11.75 12.09 -4.16
C ILE A 78 -13.20 12.17 -4.63
N ARG A 79 -13.83 11.01 -4.90
CA ARG A 79 -15.25 10.94 -5.28
C ARG A 79 -16.13 11.56 -4.21
N ASP A 80 -15.90 11.21 -2.95
CA ASP A 80 -16.61 11.80 -1.82
C ASP A 80 -16.44 13.33 -1.81
N PHE A 81 -15.20 13.84 -1.87
CA PHE A 81 -14.95 15.28 -1.89
C PHE A 81 -15.67 16.01 -3.04
N LEU A 82 -15.71 15.42 -4.24
CA LEU A 82 -16.40 15.97 -5.41
C LEU A 82 -17.93 15.82 -5.34
N SER A 83 -18.46 14.92 -4.52
CA SER A 83 -19.91 14.75 -4.34
C SER A 83 -20.52 15.76 -3.35
N TYR A 84 -19.70 16.34 -2.47
CA TYR A 84 -20.10 17.36 -1.48
C TYR A 84 -19.82 18.82 -1.92
N HIS A 85 -19.28 19.04 -3.13
CA HIS A 85 -18.96 20.35 -3.71
C HIS A 85 -19.43 20.43 -5.15
#